data_AF-A0A6B1EYR1-F1
#
_entry.id   AF-A0A6B1EYR1-F1
#
_cell.length_a   1.000
_cell.length_b   1.000
_cell.length_c   1.000
_cell.angle_alpha   90.00
_cell.angle_beta   90.00
_cell.angle_gamma   90.00
#
_symmetry.space_group_name_H-M   'P 1'
#
loop_
_entity.id
_entity.type
_entity.pdbx_description
1 polymer ?
#
loop_
_entity_poly.entity_id
_entity_poly.type
_entity_poly.pdbx_seq_one_letter_code
_entity_poly.pdbx_strand_id
1 'polypeptide(L)'
;MNEVFVDTSGWASFFMKKDPYHAKALRLMAQWQQQNRRVVTINYVLTELIALFTRDRVPRSTALDYIETIRSADWVEIVHIDES
;
A
#
# COMPACT_ATOMS: atom_id res chain seq x y z
N MET A 1 11.36 16.83 5.37
CA MET A 1 11.18 16.01 4.14
C MET A 1 11.80 14.64 4.37
N ASN A 2 11.09 13.72 5.03
CA ASN A 2 11.58 12.35 5.20
C ASN A 2 10.42 11.35 5.10
N GLU A 3 9.53 11.59 4.14
CA GLU A 3 8.33 10.79 3.91
C GLU A 3 8.41 10.20 2.50
N VAL A 4 7.68 9.11 2.26
CA VAL A 4 7.51 8.52 0.93
C VAL A 4 6.03 8.43 0.65
N PHE A 5 5.61 9.03 -0.47
CA PHE A 5 4.28 8.76 -0.98
C PHE A 5 4.26 7.41 -1.71
N VAL A 6 3.35 6.52 -1.32
CA VAL A 6 3.14 5.23 -1.99
C VAL A 6 1.80 5.25 -2.70
N ASP A 7 1.85 5.10 -4.02
CA ASP A 7 0.68 5.01 -4.89
C ASP A 7 0.15 3.57 -5.01
N THR A 8 -0.89 3.40 -5.82
CA THR A 8 -1.55 2.11 -6.09
C THR A 8 -0.56 1.06 -6.59
N SER A 9 0.39 1.43 -7.47
CA SER A 9 1.37 0.51 -8.04
C SER A 9 2.41 0.05 -7.00
N GLY A 10 2.79 0.93 -6.08
CA GLY A 10 3.70 0.61 -4.98
C GLY A 10 3.11 -0.43 -4.03
N TRP A 11 1.84 -0.25 -3.65
CA TRP A 11 1.11 -1.24 -2.83
C TRP A 11 0.85 -2.54 -3.58
N ALA A 12 0.43 -2.48 -4.84
CA ALA A 12 0.21 -3.67 -5.66
C ALA A 12 1.49 -4.51 -5.77
N SER A 13 2.62 -3.87 -6.08
CA SER A 13 3.94 -4.52 -6.11
C SER A 13 4.27 -5.16 -4.76
N PHE A 14 3.97 -4.48 -3.64
CA PHE A 14 4.23 -5.02 -2.30
C PHE A 14 3.42 -6.29 -1.99
N PHE A 15 2.14 -6.36 -2.34
CA PHE A 15 1.28 -7.50 -2.00
C PHE A 15 1.28 -8.63 -3.03
N MET A 16 1.39 -8.30 -4.32
CA MET A 16 1.20 -9.26 -5.40
C MET A 16 2.50 -9.99 -5.73
N LYS A 17 2.63 -11.25 -5.29
CA LYS A 17 3.82 -12.09 -5.51
C LYS A 17 4.24 -12.28 -6.97
N LYS A 18 3.28 -12.17 -7.91
CA LYS A 18 3.53 -12.31 -9.35
C LYS A 18 3.99 -11.01 -10.01
N ASP A 19 3.94 -9.89 -9.29
CA ASP A 19 4.41 -8.61 -9.82
C ASP A 19 5.94 -8.65 -10.01
N PRO A 20 6.48 -8.24 -11.18
CA PRO A 20 7.92 -8.24 -11.43
C PRO A 20 8.74 -7.43 -10.42
N TYR A 21 8.13 -6.43 -9.79
CA TYR A 21 8.77 -5.55 -8.81
C TYR A 21 8.52 -5.97 -7.36
N HIS A 22 7.85 -7.11 -7.12
CA HIS A 22 7.52 -7.57 -5.77
C HIS A 22 8.72 -7.63 -4.83
N ALA A 23 9.82 -8.25 -5.28
CA ALA A 23 11.04 -8.35 -4.50
C ALA A 23 11.67 -6.98 -4.18
N LYS A 24 11.53 -6.01 -5.10
CA LYS A 24 12.01 -4.64 -4.89
C LYS A 24 11.12 -3.89 -3.89
N ALA A 25 9.81 -4.02 -4.02
CA ALA A 25 8.84 -3.40 -3.11
C ALA A 25 9.02 -3.89 -1.67
N LEU A 26 9.20 -5.20 -1.46
CA LEU A 26 9.49 -5.76 -0.13
C LEU A 26 10.75 -5.13 0.51
N ARG A 27 11.83 -4.99 -0.26
CA ARG A 27 13.08 -4.39 0.24
C ARG A 27 12.91 -2.92 0.60
N LEU A 28 12.21 -2.15 -0.25
CA LEU A 28 11.95 -0.74 0.00
C LEU A 28 11.07 -0.53 1.24
N MET A 29 9.99 -1.29 1.38
CA MET A 29 9.11 -1.21 2.54
C MET A 29 9.84 -1.55 3.83
N ALA A 30 10.61 -2.65 3.84
CA ALA A 30 11.43 -3.02 4.99
C ALA A 30 12.47 -1.95 5.32
N GLN A 31 13.14 -1.38 4.31
CA GLN A 31 14.09 -0.30 4.51
C GLN A 31 13.42 0.94 5.12
N TRP A 32 12.28 1.39 4.59
CA TRP A 32 11.58 2.57 5.09
C TRP A 32 11.10 2.38 6.52
N GLN A 33 10.56 1.19 6.83
CA GLN A 33 10.21 0.83 8.19
C GLN A 33 11.42 0.89 9.14
N GLN A 34 12.55 0.27 8.77
CA GLN A 34 13.78 0.27 9.58
C GLN A 34 14.36 1.68 9.76
N GLN A 35 14.18 2.56 8.77
CA GLN A 35 14.66 3.94 8.81
C GLN A 35 13.70 4.88 9.55
N ASN A 36 12.61 4.38 10.15
CA ASN A 36 11.51 5.20 10.67
C ASN A 36 11.04 6.26 9.67
N ARG A 37 11.07 5.89 8.38
CA ARG A 37 10.61 6.74 7.29
C ARG A 37 9.11 6.55 7.13
N ARG A 38 8.34 7.61 7.34
CA ARG A 38 6.88 7.56 7.24
C ARG A 38 6.47 7.29 5.80
N VAL A 39 5.62 6.30 5.60
CA VAL A 39 4.93 6.08 4.33
C VAL A 39 3.61 6.81 4.38
N VAL A 40 3.31 7.59 3.35
CA VAL A 40 2.07 8.34 3.23
C VAL A 40 1.32 7.81 2.02
N THR A 41 0.01 7.62 2.14
CA THR A 41 -0.89 7.31 1.04
C THR A 41 -2.23 8.02 1.26
N ILE A 42 -3.16 7.90 0.32
CA ILE A 42 -4.47 8.53 0.43
C ILE A 42 -5.63 7.53 0.33
N ASN A 43 -6.80 7.91 0.84
CA ASN A 43 -8.05 7.14 0.73
C ASN A 43 -8.37 6.71 -0.73
N TYR A 44 -8.11 7.57 -1.71
CA TYR A 44 -8.32 7.24 -3.13
C TYR A 44 -7.39 6.14 -3.64
N VAL A 45 -6.12 6.11 -3.19
CA VAL A 45 -5.18 5.02 -3.52
C VAL A 45 -5.66 3.68 -2.97
N LEU A 46 -6.22 3.65 -1.76
CA LEU A 46 -6.81 2.42 -1.21
C LEU A 46 -8.03 1.96 -2.01
N THR A 47 -8.83 2.90 -2.50
CA THR A 47 -10.00 2.61 -3.36
C THR A 47 -9.57 2.00 -4.69
N GLU A 48 -8.56 2.59 -5.35
CA GLU A 48 -7.97 2.04 -6.57
C GLU A 48 -7.36 0.65 -6.33
N LEU A 49 -6.68 0.45 -5.20
CA LEU A 49 -6.07 -0.83 -4.85
C LEU A 49 -7.11 -1.94 -4.68
N ILE A 50 -8.25 -1.65 -4.05
CA ILE A 50 -9.39 -2.59 -3.95
C ILE A 50 -9.95 -2.93 -5.33
N ALA A 51 -10.11 -1.92 -6.20
CA ALA A 51 -10.58 -2.13 -7.57
C ALA A 51 -9.60 -2.99 -8.37
N LEU A 52 -8.29 -2.75 -8.23
CA LEU A 52 -7.23 -3.54 -8.85
C LEU A 52 -7.25 -5.00 -8.39
N PHE A 53 -7.34 -5.25 -7.08
CA PHE A 53 -7.45 -6.61 -6.54
C PHE A 53 -8.70 -7.34 -7.04
N THR A 54 -9.82 -6.63 -7.17
CA THR A 54 -11.06 -7.18 -7.73
C THR A 54 -10.88 -7.57 -9.19
N ARG A 55 -10.28 -6.70 -10.01
CA ARG A 55 -9.96 -6.96 -11.41
C ARG A 55 -9.07 -8.19 -11.58
N ASP A 56 -8.06 -8.33 -10.72
CA ASP A 56 -7.07 -9.41 -10.77
C ASP A 56 -7.53 -10.67 -10.02
N ARG A 57 -8.81 -10.72 -9.62
CA ARG A 57 -9.48 -11.87 -8.99
C ARG A 57 -8.81 -12.33 -7.69
N VAL A 58 -8.22 -11.39 -6.94
CA VAL A 58 -7.76 -11.65 -5.58
C VAL A 58 -8.99 -11.97 -4.72
N PRO A 59 -8.97 -13.04 -3.89
CA PRO A 59 -10.08 -13.34 -2.99
C PRO A 59 -10.42 -12.14 -2.11
N ARG A 60 -11.72 -11.86 -1.92
CA ARG A 60 -12.17 -10.68 -1.16
C ARG A 60 -11.58 -10.64 0.25
N SER A 61 -11.51 -11.77 0.94
CA SER A 61 -10.88 -11.87 2.26
C SER A 61 -9.42 -11.42 2.22
N THR A 62 -8.63 -11.95 1.27
CA THR A 62 -7.23 -11.56 1.08
C THR A 62 -7.06 -10.09 0.74
N ALA A 63 -7.93 -9.52 -0.10
CA ALA A 63 -7.90 -8.09 -0.40
C ALA A 63 -8.15 -7.24 0.85
N LEU A 64 -9.11 -7.64 1.71
CA LEU A 64 -9.38 -6.96 2.98
C LEU A 64 -8.21 -7.09 3.95
N ASP A 65 -7.57 -8.27 4.04
CA ASP A 65 -6.38 -8.48 4.88
C ASP A 65 -5.22 -7.55 4.45
N TYR A 66 -5.05 -7.33 3.14
CA TYR A 66 -4.06 -6.39 2.62
C TYR A 66 -4.37 -4.93 2.98
N ILE A 67 -5.63 -4.51 2.85
CA ILE A 67 -6.03 -3.16 3.26
C ILE A 67 -5.86 -2.97 4.76
N GLU A 68 -6.23 -3.96 5.57
CA GLU A 68 -6.08 -3.88 7.01
C GLU A 68 -4.60 -3.83 7.42
N THR A 69 -3.73 -4.56 6.72
CA THR A 69 -2.27 -4.48 6.90
C THR A 69 -1.74 -3.05 6.69
N ILE A 70 -2.27 -2.32 5.71
CA ILE A 70 -1.90 -0.90 5.49
C ILE A 70 -2.43 -0.03 6.62
N ARG A 71 -3.70 -0.21 7.01
CA ARG A 71 -4.38 0.61 8.01
C ARG A 71 -3.85 0.45 9.43
N SER A 72 -3.39 -0.75 9.79
CA SER A 72 -2.89 -1.08 11.12
C SER A 72 -1.39 -0.81 11.28
N ALA A 73 -0.70 -0.33 10.24
CA ALA A 73 0.73 -0.09 10.29
C ALA A 73 1.05 1.29 10.87
N ASP A 74 1.65 1.33 12.05
CA ASP A 74 1.99 2.58 12.77
C ASP A 74 2.93 3.54 12.00
N TRP A 75 3.63 3.02 10.99
CA TRP A 75 4.56 3.78 10.14
C TRP A 75 3.93 4.22 8.81
N VAL A 76 2.63 3.96 8.62
CA VAL A 76 1.84 4.36 7.46
C VAL A 76 0.80 5.41 7.88
N GLU A 77 0.79 6.53 7.17
CA GLU A 77 -0.25 7.55 7.25
C GLU A 77 -1.19 7.42 6.05
N ILE A 78 -2.49 7.37 6.34
CA ILE A 78 -3.52 7.47 5.32
C ILE A 78 -4.16 8.84 5.46
N VAL A 79 -3.89 9.71 4.50
CA VAL A 79 -4.52 11.03 4.43
C VAL A 79 -5.89 10.86 3.79
N HIS A 80 -6.93 11.32 4.46
CA HIS A 80 -8.28 11.37 3.91
C HIS A 80 -8.44 12.68 3.12
N ILE A 81 -8.66 12.57 1.82
CA ILE A 81 -8.89 13.72 0.95
C ILE A 81 -10.40 13.88 0.78
N ASP A 82 -10.91 15.00 1.29
CA ASP A 82 -12.32 15.41 1.23
C ASP A 82 -12.49 16.69 0.41
N GLU A 83 -13.69 16.89 -0.13
CA GLU A 83 -14.09 18.19 -0.70
C GLU A 83 -14.21 19.20 0.45
N SER A 84 -13.43 20.28 0.37
CA SER A 84 -13.32 21.32 1.42
C SER A 84 -14.58 22.16 1.58
#